data_AF-A0A814NVD9-F1
#
_entry.id   AF-A0A814NVD9-F1
#
_cell.length_a   1.000
_cell.length_b   1.000
_cell.length_c   1.000
_cell.angle_alpha   90.00
_cell.angle_beta   90.00
_cell.angle_gamma   90.00
#
_symmetry.space_group_name_H-M   'P 1'
#
loop_
_entity.id
_entity.type
_entity.pdbx_description
1 polymer ?
#
loop_
_entity_poly.entity_id
_entity_poly.type
_entity_poly.pdbx_seq_one_letter_code
_entity_poly.pdbx_strand_id
1 'polypeptide(L)'
;MSTNNTFPTLLEHLPVEILQQIFGLLPLRDISTAFCGLNLYVDSIIRSMTNAHHIVSCNDVNSINLLHLFPTLISHLVIVNVETVDFTSLRNLRSLMLKYGTQAQLDSIRPQNYPMLEIFQIKGNES
;
A
#
# COMPACT_ATOMS: atom_id res chain seq x y z
N MET A 1 -17.18 -33.01 17.50
CA MET A 1 -18.02 -32.44 16.41
C MET A 1 -17.30 -31.21 15.91
N SER A 2 -16.71 -31.29 14.71
CA SER A 2 -15.98 -30.19 14.10
C SER A 2 -16.99 -29.21 13.53
N THR A 3 -17.06 -27.98 14.05
CA THR A 3 -17.82 -26.91 13.42
C THR A 3 -17.07 -26.53 12.14
N ASN A 4 -17.52 -27.07 11.01
CA ASN A 4 -17.10 -26.62 9.69
C ASN A 4 -17.41 -25.13 9.60
N ASN A 5 -16.39 -24.28 9.76
CA ASN A 5 -16.46 -22.87 9.43
C ASN A 5 -16.56 -22.75 7.91
N THR A 6 -17.74 -23.00 7.35
CA THR A 6 -18.11 -22.56 6.01
C THR A 6 -18.40 -21.06 6.08
N PHE A 7 -17.34 -20.25 6.22
CA PHE A 7 -17.39 -18.92 5.62
C PHE A 7 -17.56 -19.14 4.12
N PRO A 8 -18.56 -18.51 3.46
CA PRO A 8 -18.89 -18.93 2.12
C PRO A 8 -17.75 -18.61 1.16
N THR A 9 -17.46 -19.59 0.34
CA THR A 9 -16.81 -19.60 -0.98
C THR A 9 -17.34 -18.53 -1.97
N LEU A 10 -18.01 -17.47 -1.54
CA LEU A 10 -18.63 -16.44 -2.40
C LEU A 10 -17.62 -15.58 -3.15
N LEU A 11 -16.49 -15.24 -2.52
CA LEU A 11 -15.46 -14.40 -3.15
C LEU A 11 -14.83 -15.09 -4.36
N GLU A 12 -14.62 -16.40 -4.30
CA GLU A 12 -14.00 -17.18 -5.40
C GLU A 12 -14.86 -17.24 -6.67
N HIS A 13 -16.18 -17.00 -6.54
CA HIS A 13 -17.10 -16.98 -7.67
C HIS A 13 -17.26 -15.58 -8.29
N LEU A 14 -16.72 -14.53 -7.65
CA LEU A 14 -16.75 -13.20 -8.21
C LEU A 14 -15.71 -13.08 -9.33
N PRO A 15 -16.05 -12.41 -10.45
CA PRO A 15 -15.09 -12.06 -11.48
C PRO A 15 -13.91 -11.27 -10.88
N VAL A 16 -12.71 -11.51 -11.41
CA VAL A 16 -11.48 -10.84 -10.97
C VAL A 16 -11.65 -9.32 -11.01
N GLU A 17 -12.32 -8.79 -12.02
CA GLU A 17 -12.55 -7.37 -12.22
C GLU A 17 -13.37 -6.76 -11.09
N ILE A 18 -14.37 -7.50 -10.58
CA ILE A 18 -15.20 -7.05 -9.45
C ILE A 18 -14.38 -7.04 -8.16
N LEU A 19 -13.57 -8.07 -7.94
CA LEU A 19 -12.69 -8.12 -6.77
C LEU A 19 -11.62 -7.02 -6.79
N GLN A 20 -11.03 -6.76 -7.96
CA GLN A 20 -10.10 -5.65 -8.15
C GLN A 20 -10.78 -4.29 -7.89
N GLN A 21 -12.03 -4.11 -8.31
CA GLN A 21 -12.79 -2.90 -7.99
C GLN A 21 -13.06 -2.78 -6.49
N ILE A 22 -13.50 -3.86 -5.83
CA ILE A 22 -13.73 -3.86 -4.38
C ILE A 22 -12.45 -3.51 -3.62
N PHE A 23 -11.35 -4.22 -3.91
CA PHE A 23 -10.08 -3.96 -3.26
C PHE A 23 -9.51 -2.58 -3.59
N GLY A 24 -9.73 -2.08 -4.81
CA GLY A 24 -9.33 -0.73 -5.19
C GLY A 24 -10.00 0.39 -4.39
N LEU A 25 -11.13 0.10 -3.74
CA LEU A 25 -11.85 1.05 -2.87
C LEU A 25 -11.44 0.92 -1.40
N LEU A 26 -10.74 -0.13 -1.02
CA LEU A 26 -10.39 -0.41 0.37
C LEU A 26 -8.97 0.10 0.70
N PRO A 27 -8.75 0.60 1.93
CA PRO A 27 -7.41 0.84 2.43
C PRO A 27 -6.58 -0.45 2.42
N LEU A 28 -5.30 -0.35 2.07
CA LEU A 28 -4.38 -1.49 2.01
C LEU A 28 -4.30 -2.27 3.34
N ARG A 29 -4.46 -1.55 4.46
CA ARG A 29 -4.55 -2.17 5.80
C ARG A 29 -5.72 -3.13 5.89
N ASP A 30 -6.89 -2.71 5.46
CA ASP A 30 -8.12 -3.50 5.58
C ASP A 30 -8.03 -4.72 4.67
N ILE A 31 -7.51 -4.54 3.44
CA ILE A 31 -7.20 -5.64 2.50
C ILE A 31 -6.30 -6.67 3.17
N SER A 32 -5.18 -6.21 3.74
CA SER A 32 -4.20 -7.06 4.42
C SER A 32 -4.83 -7.85 5.58
N THR A 33 -5.58 -7.16 6.45
CA THR A 33 -6.15 -7.80 7.65
C THR A 33 -7.29 -8.75 7.37
N ALA A 34 -8.12 -8.47 6.37
CA ALA A 34 -9.36 -9.22 6.13
C ALA A 34 -9.23 -10.29 5.05
N PHE A 35 -8.32 -10.11 4.08
CA PHE A 35 -8.29 -10.95 2.87
C PHE A 35 -6.96 -11.65 2.61
N CYS A 36 -5.83 -11.15 3.10
CA CYS A 36 -4.55 -11.83 2.87
C CYS A 36 -4.49 -13.16 3.62
N GLY A 37 -4.08 -14.21 2.91
CA GLY A 37 -4.01 -15.58 3.43
C GLY A 37 -5.37 -16.27 3.49
N LEU A 38 -6.44 -15.66 2.94
CA LEU A 38 -7.75 -16.29 2.87
C LEU A 38 -7.73 -17.52 1.95
N ASN A 39 -7.21 -17.34 0.72
CA ASN A 39 -6.91 -18.40 -0.24
C ASN A 39 -5.97 -17.87 -1.34
N LEU A 40 -5.41 -18.78 -2.14
CA LEU A 40 -4.47 -18.45 -3.22
C LEU A 40 -5.09 -17.58 -4.33
N TYR A 41 -6.39 -17.75 -4.61
CA TYR A 41 -7.09 -16.98 -5.65
C TYR A 41 -7.15 -15.49 -5.27
N VAL A 42 -7.67 -15.19 -4.08
CA VAL A 42 -7.78 -13.83 -3.53
C VAL A 42 -6.39 -13.22 -3.35
N ASP A 43 -5.43 -13.98 -2.83
CA ASP A 43 -4.04 -13.51 -2.70
C ASP A 43 -3.42 -13.14 -4.05
N SER A 44 -3.70 -13.91 -5.11
CA SER A 44 -3.21 -13.60 -6.46
C SER A 44 -3.80 -12.31 -7.00
N ILE A 45 -5.09 -12.06 -6.75
CA ILE A 45 -5.78 -10.83 -7.17
C ILE A 45 -5.21 -9.63 -6.42
N ILE A 46 -5.09 -9.72 -5.09
CA ILE A 46 -4.49 -8.66 -4.28
C ILE A 46 -3.09 -8.33 -4.81
N ARG A 47 -2.23 -9.34 -5.02
CA ARG A 47 -0.86 -9.13 -5.54
C ARG A 47 -0.81 -8.57 -6.97
N SER A 48 -1.87 -8.71 -7.75
CA SER A 48 -1.96 -8.17 -9.11
C SER A 48 -2.30 -6.68 -9.18
N MET A 49 -2.80 -6.10 -8.08
CA MET A 49 -3.11 -4.68 -8.06
C MET A 49 -1.82 -3.84 -8.10
N THR A 50 -1.92 -2.60 -8.56
CA THR A 50 -0.75 -1.71 -8.69
C THR A 50 -1.09 -0.25 -8.42
N ASN A 51 -2.23 0.02 -7.80
CA ASN A 51 -2.82 1.35 -7.67
C ASN A 51 -3.21 1.71 -6.23
N ALA A 52 -2.65 1.02 -5.24
CA ALA A 52 -3.03 1.21 -3.84
C ALA A 52 -2.54 2.56 -3.31
N HIS A 53 -3.39 3.20 -2.51
CA HIS A 53 -3.04 4.37 -1.72
C HIS A 53 -2.70 3.97 -0.29
N HIS A 54 -1.57 4.44 0.21
CA HIS A 54 -1.09 4.11 1.55
C HIS A 54 -0.59 5.35 2.30
N ILE A 55 -0.92 5.44 3.59
CA ILE A 55 -0.47 6.50 4.48
C ILE A 55 0.37 5.85 5.57
N VAL A 56 1.58 6.38 5.75
CA VAL A 56 2.53 5.94 6.76
C VAL A 56 2.71 7.07 7.76
N SER A 57 2.56 6.74 9.04
CA SER A 57 2.60 7.72 10.12
C SER A 57 3.45 7.18 11.28
N CYS A 58 4.20 8.05 11.95
CA CYS A 58 4.99 7.67 13.12
C CYS A 58 4.14 7.09 14.26
N ASN A 59 2.85 7.43 14.27
CA ASN A 59 1.90 6.97 15.28
C ASN A 59 1.27 5.61 14.95
N ASP A 60 1.57 5.02 13.77
CA ASP A 60 1.02 3.74 13.34
C ASP A 60 2.13 2.80 12.86
N VAL A 61 2.61 1.93 13.75
CA VAL A 61 3.64 0.92 13.45
C VAL A 61 3.19 -0.04 12.33
N ASN A 62 1.90 -0.35 12.25
CA ASN A 62 1.38 -1.26 11.21
C ASN A 62 1.47 -0.64 9.82
N SER A 63 1.37 0.70 9.73
CA SER A 63 1.52 1.40 8.47
C SER A 63 2.91 1.20 7.84
N ILE A 64 3.97 1.13 8.66
CA ILE A 64 5.33 0.86 8.18
C ILE A 64 5.44 -0.59 7.69
N ASN A 65 4.90 -1.55 8.44
CA ASN A 65 4.96 -2.96 8.05
C ASN A 65 4.29 -3.23 6.70
N LEU A 66 3.19 -2.54 6.38
CA LEU A 66 2.48 -2.69 5.11
C LEU A 66 3.31 -2.26 3.89
N LEU A 67 4.23 -1.29 4.04
CA LEU A 67 5.18 -0.93 2.97
C LEU A 67 6.04 -2.13 2.57
N HIS A 68 6.48 -2.94 3.53
CA HIS A 68 7.37 -4.07 3.29
C HIS A 68 6.61 -5.30 2.76
N LEU A 69 5.36 -5.49 3.16
CA LEU A 69 4.53 -6.61 2.72
C LEU A 69 4.04 -6.44 1.28
N PHE A 70 3.73 -5.19 0.90
CA PHE A 70 3.04 -4.87 -0.34
C PHE A 70 3.71 -3.74 -1.15
N PRO A 71 5.04 -3.74 -1.33
CA PRO A 71 5.76 -2.60 -1.91
C PRO A 71 5.38 -2.35 -3.38
N THR A 72 5.03 -3.40 -4.12
CA THR A 72 4.62 -3.30 -5.53
C THR A 72 3.18 -2.84 -5.71
N LEU A 73 2.36 -2.87 -4.66
CA LEU A 73 0.96 -2.47 -4.74
C LEU A 73 0.79 -0.96 -4.65
N ILE A 74 1.72 -0.30 -3.94
CA ILE A 74 1.62 1.09 -3.55
C ILE A 74 2.03 1.98 -4.73
N SER A 75 1.06 2.72 -5.27
CA SER A 75 1.32 3.76 -6.28
C SER A 75 1.22 5.17 -5.72
N HIS A 76 0.46 5.36 -4.63
CA HIS A 76 0.34 6.65 -3.97
C HIS A 76 0.72 6.50 -2.50
N LEU A 77 1.75 7.22 -2.07
CA LEU A 77 2.29 7.13 -0.73
C LEU A 77 2.31 8.51 -0.06
N VAL A 78 1.77 8.58 1.15
CA VAL A 78 1.88 9.74 2.04
C VAL A 78 2.68 9.34 3.27
N ILE A 79 3.82 9.99 3.49
CA ILE A 79 4.63 9.82 4.70
C ILE A 79 4.36 10.99 5.64
N VAL A 80 4.04 10.71 6.90
CA VAL A 80 3.74 11.70 7.92
C VAL A 80 4.66 11.52 9.13
N ASN A 81 5.61 12.45 9.27
CA ASN A 81 6.52 12.51 10.42
C ASN A 81 7.31 11.21 10.67
N VAL A 82 7.65 10.44 9.62
CA VAL A 82 8.48 9.24 9.72
C VAL A 82 9.84 9.54 9.12
N GLU A 83 10.91 9.40 9.90
CA GLU A 83 12.25 9.80 9.48
C GLU A 83 12.93 8.81 8.52
N THR A 84 12.62 7.51 8.64
CA THR A 84 13.28 6.46 7.88
C THR A 84 12.25 5.57 7.19
N VAL A 85 12.14 5.73 5.87
CA VAL A 85 11.38 4.82 5.01
C VAL A 85 12.28 4.46 3.85
N ASP A 86 12.54 3.16 3.68
CA ASP A 86 13.20 2.66 2.49
C ASP A 86 12.19 2.59 1.35
N PHE A 87 12.41 3.44 0.35
CA PHE A 87 11.56 3.57 -0.81
C PHE A 87 12.01 2.65 -1.97
N THR A 88 13.19 2.02 -1.90
CA THR A 88 13.80 1.31 -3.05
C THR A 88 12.96 0.16 -3.60
N SER A 89 12.09 -0.44 -2.79
CA SER A 89 11.18 -1.50 -3.20
C SER A 89 9.89 -1.00 -3.89
N LEU A 90 9.59 0.30 -3.83
CA LEU A 90 8.33 0.89 -4.30
C LEU A 90 8.34 1.17 -5.81
N ARG A 91 8.45 0.10 -6.61
CA ARG A 91 8.64 0.19 -8.06
C ARG A 91 7.48 0.85 -8.82
N ASN A 92 6.27 0.76 -8.29
CA ASN A 92 5.05 1.29 -8.90
C ASN A 92 4.65 2.67 -8.36
N LEU A 93 5.53 3.31 -7.58
CA LEU A 93 5.26 4.60 -6.97
C LEU A 93 5.10 5.69 -8.03
N ARG A 94 3.90 6.26 -8.09
CA ARG A 94 3.50 7.34 -9.00
C ARG A 94 3.32 8.68 -8.28
N SER A 95 2.92 8.65 -7.02
CA SER A 95 2.78 9.85 -6.20
C SER A 95 3.41 9.66 -4.83
N LEU A 96 4.25 10.60 -4.43
CA LEU A 96 4.87 10.64 -3.12
C LEU A 96 4.63 12.01 -2.48
N MET A 97 4.03 12.01 -1.29
CA MET A 97 3.92 13.18 -0.43
C MET A 97 4.70 12.95 0.85
N LEU A 98 5.60 13.88 1.16
CA LEU A 98 6.28 13.94 2.45
C LEU A 98 5.69 15.08 3.29
N LYS A 99 5.06 14.74 4.41
CA LYS A 99 4.67 15.69 5.47
C LYS A 99 5.71 15.66 6.56
N TYR A 100 6.41 16.78 6.76
CA TYR A 100 7.53 16.89 7.71
C TYR A 100 8.73 15.98 7.36
N GLY A 101 9.06 15.88 6.07
CA GLY A 101 10.21 15.08 5.61
C GLY A 101 11.55 15.68 6.04
N THR A 102 12.52 14.82 6.35
CA THR A 102 13.90 15.23 6.69
C THR A 102 14.72 15.50 5.43
N GLN A 103 15.79 16.29 5.53
CA GLN A 103 16.70 16.55 4.40
C GLN A 103 17.28 15.25 3.81
N ALA A 104 17.64 14.29 4.66
CA ALA A 104 18.16 13.00 4.24
C ALA A 104 17.17 12.21 3.37
N GLN A 105 15.86 12.29 3.66
CA GLN A 105 14.82 11.67 2.82
C GLN A 105 14.73 12.35 1.45
N LEU A 106 14.78 13.68 1.42
CA LEU A 106 14.77 14.42 0.15
C LEU A 106 15.96 14.02 -0.74
N ASP A 107 17.15 13.90 -0.16
CA ASP A 107 18.38 13.56 -0.91
C ASP A 107 18.37 12.11 -1.46
N SER A 108 17.57 11.24 -0.85
CA SER A 108 17.38 9.84 -1.28
C SER A 108 16.38 9.70 -2.45
N ILE A 109 15.55 10.71 -2.68
CA ILE A 109 14.55 10.69 -3.75
C ILE A 109 15.18 11.20 -5.04
N ARG A 110 15.66 10.26 -5.85
CA ARG A 110 16.27 10.55 -7.15
C ARG A 110 15.40 9.98 -8.27
N PRO A 111 15.20 10.70 -9.40
CA PRO A 111 14.37 10.21 -10.51
C PRO A 111 14.76 8.83 -11.03
N GLN A 112 16.06 8.51 -11.03
CA GLN A 112 16.59 7.21 -11.43
C GLN A 112 16.09 6.03 -10.57
N ASN A 113 15.70 6.30 -9.32
CA ASN A 113 15.19 5.29 -8.39
C ASN A 113 13.66 5.13 -8.50
N TYR A 114 12.95 6.13 -9.02
CA TYR A 114 11.49 6.17 -9.13
C TYR A 114 11.06 6.59 -10.54
N PRO A 115 11.30 5.75 -11.57
CA PRO A 115 11.05 6.11 -12.96
C PRO A 115 9.58 6.36 -13.28
N MET A 116 8.66 5.89 -12.42
CA MET A 116 7.21 6.07 -12.59
C MET A 116 6.65 7.23 -11.75
N LEU A 117 7.49 7.95 -11.00
CA LEU A 117 7.03 9.03 -10.13
C LEU A 117 6.57 10.23 -10.96
N GLU A 118 5.25 10.44 -10.98
CA GLU A 118 4.58 11.52 -11.71
C GLU A 118 4.41 12.76 -10.82
N ILE A 119 4.19 12.55 -9.52
CA ILE A 119 3.89 13.61 -8.55
C ILE A 119 4.80 13.48 -7.34
N PHE A 120 5.53 14.54 -7.03
CA PHE A 120 6.29 14.66 -5.80
C PHE A 120 5.92 15.95 -5.07
N GLN A 121 5.50 15.82 -3.81
CA GLN A 121 5.05 16.95 -2.99
C GLN A 121 5.72 16.93 -1.62
N ILE A 122 6.09 18.11 -1.15
CA ILE A 122 6.61 18.33 0.20
C ILE A 122 5.63 19.29 0.88
N LYS A 123 5.05 18.88 1.99
CA LYS A 123 4.18 19.73 2.81
C LYS A 123 4.83 19.96 4.17
N GLY A 124 5.06 21.22 4.49
CA GLY A 124 5.43 21.67 5.84
C GLY A 124 4.20 21.93 6.70
N ASN A 125 4.42 22.55 7.87
CA ASN A 125 3.33 23.18 8.62
C ASN A 125 2.80 24.33 7.75
N GLU A 126 1.64 24.14 7.13
CA GLU A 126 0.82 25.29 6.72
C GLU A 126 0.26 25.88 8.02
N SER A 127 0.80 27.04 8.41
CA SER A 127 0.29 27.88 9.51
C SER A 127 -1.12 28.38 9.24
#